data_AF-A0A812S8T8-F1
#
_entry.id   AF-A0A812S8T8-F1
#
_cell.length_a   1.000
_cell.length_b   1.000
_cell.length_c   1.000
_cell.angle_alpha   90.00
_cell.angle_beta   90.00
_cell.angle_gamma   90.00
#
_symmetry.space_group_name_H-M   'P 1'
#
loop_
_entity.id
_entity.type
_entity.pdbx_description
1 polymer ?
#
loop_
_entity_poly.entity_id
_entity_poly.type
_entity_poly.pdbx_seq_one_letter_code
_entity_poly.pdbx_strand_id
1 'polypeptide(L)'
;MCWSFEVSLVFGTLELLTIFVLLRRNQHHDRCLATLLFPIMMQELCQMMIWQYVGENASTCPAENFFWGKAANLFYESVPLFANIAAWQWLWWKLPDKWTWDIHLLIASTVLAFAGYVLSATNRFYVLPPACTFPGPCGHLLFFPQENAIVVPLGGIYYMFPLFAAGVIDAGDGRLRGRWGLGGVAVLGVIETFTAVLYFNNQMPSFLYRETCNPDEFYSTWCWQAYFIAIWALLEVWIYRKVVDPNWQVPGPMSSGLPDSEGERSSLTAP
;
A
#
# COMPACT_ATOMS: atom_id res chain seq x y z
N MET A 1 -1.05 15.24 -8.51
CA MET A 1 -0.38 15.26 -7.19
C MET A 1 0.88 14.43 -7.32
N CYS A 2 1.96 14.77 -6.61
CA CYS A 2 3.35 14.31 -6.82
C CYS A 2 4.17 15.01 -7.91
N TRP A 3 3.77 16.23 -8.29
CA TRP A 3 4.44 17.06 -9.31
C TRP A 3 5.32 18.20 -8.73
N SER A 4 5.47 18.27 -7.41
CA SER A 4 6.28 19.31 -6.77
C SER A 4 6.67 18.95 -5.34
N PHE A 5 7.68 19.65 -4.82
CA PHE A 5 8.16 19.54 -3.44
C PHE A 5 7.03 19.76 -2.43
N GLU A 6 6.28 20.86 -2.56
CA GLU A 6 5.24 21.27 -1.61
C GLU A 6 4.12 20.24 -1.55
N VAL A 7 3.75 19.70 -2.71
CA VAL A 7 2.69 18.70 -2.81
C VAL A 7 3.11 17.41 -2.12
N SER A 8 4.29 16.85 -2.42
CA SER A 8 4.78 15.63 -1.77
C SER A 8 4.99 15.81 -0.26
N LEU A 9 5.46 16.98 0.18
CA LEU A 9 5.56 17.30 1.62
C LEU A 9 4.19 17.27 2.31
N VAL A 10 3.18 17.90 1.73
CA VAL A 10 1.82 17.92 2.29
C VAL A 10 1.26 16.51 2.37
N PHE A 11 1.37 15.71 1.30
CA PHE A 11 0.88 14.33 1.30
C PHE A 11 1.61 13.44 2.31
N GLY A 12 2.94 13.40 2.28
CA GLY A 12 3.72 12.63 3.25
C GLY A 12 3.42 13.03 4.70
N THR A 13 3.22 14.33 4.96
CA THR A 13 2.84 14.82 6.30
C THR A 13 1.42 14.37 6.70
N LEU A 14 0.45 14.47 5.80
CA LEU A 14 -0.94 14.04 6.09
C LEU A 14 -1.03 12.53 6.30
N GLU A 15 -0.26 11.74 5.57
CA GLU A 15 -0.17 10.29 5.76
C GLU A 15 0.50 9.93 7.08
N LEU A 16 1.57 10.62 7.45
CA LEU A 16 2.20 10.48 8.76
C LEU A 16 1.22 10.81 9.90
N LEU A 17 0.50 11.93 9.79
CA LEU A 17 -0.54 12.30 10.76
C LEU A 17 -1.65 11.25 10.82
N THR A 18 -2.04 10.69 9.68
CA THR A 18 -3.02 9.60 9.62
C THR A 18 -2.53 8.38 10.37
N ILE A 19 -1.28 7.94 10.15
CA ILE A 19 -0.64 6.85 10.89
C ILE A 19 -0.69 7.13 12.40
N PHE A 20 -0.32 8.33 12.85
CA PHE A 20 -0.41 8.70 14.26
C PHE A 20 -1.83 8.65 14.82
N VAL A 21 -2.82 9.14 14.07
CA VAL A 21 -4.23 9.09 14.46
C VAL A 21 -4.71 7.65 14.59
N LEU A 22 -4.38 6.78 13.62
CA LEU A 22 -4.73 5.36 13.65
C LEU A 22 -4.08 4.66 14.85
N LEU A 23 -2.78 4.86 15.07
CA LEU A 23 -2.07 4.25 16.20
C LEU A 23 -2.60 4.73 17.56
N ARG A 24 -3.02 6.00 17.66
CA ARG A 24 -3.63 6.55 18.88
C ARG A 24 -5.06 6.04 19.09
N ARG A 25 -5.86 5.99 18.03
CA ARG A 25 -7.24 5.49 18.05
C ARG A 25 -7.25 4.01 18.42
N ASN A 26 -6.31 3.24 17.85
CA ASN A 26 -6.05 1.85 18.14
C ASN A 26 -7.31 0.97 18.13
N GLN A 27 -8.18 1.21 17.15
CA GLN A 27 -9.44 0.51 16.97
C GLN A 27 -9.34 -0.46 15.79
N HIS A 28 -9.95 -1.64 15.91
CA HIS A 28 -10.20 -2.51 14.77
C HIS A 28 -8.96 -2.75 13.87
N HIS A 29 -8.97 -2.30 12.61
CA HIS A 29 -7.88 -2.46 11.64
C HIS A 29 -6.81 -1.37 11.69
N ASP A 30 -6.87 -0.42 12.62
CA ASP A 30 -6.00 0.75 12.66
C ASP A 30 -4.50 0.42 12.57
N ARG A 31 -4.04 -0.58 13.32
CA ARG A 31 -2.63 -1.00 13.30
C ARG A 31 -2.21 -1.63 11.97
N CYS A 32 -3.12 -2.40 11.37
CA CYS A 32 -2.90 -3.02 10.07
C CYS A 32 -2.82 -1.95 8.98
N LEU A 33 -3.75 -0.99 9.01
CA LEU A 33 -3.79 0.14 8.08
C LEU A 33 -2.59 1.08 8.26
N ALA A 34 -2.19 1.36 9.51
CA ALA A 34 -0.98 2.13 9.81
C ALA A 34 0.28 1.44 9.27
N THR A 35 0.35 0.10 9.37
CA THR A 35 1.43 -0.70 8.79
C THR A 35 1.44 -0.57 7.26
N LEU A 36 0.29 -0.70 6.61
CA LEU A 36 0.18 -0.55 5.15
C LEU A 36 0.54 0.86 4.65
N LEU A 37 0.15 1.90 5.38
CA LEU A 37 0.40 3.30 5.02
C LEU A 37 1.88 3.69 5.17
N PHE A 38 2.63 3.03 6.05
CA PHE A 38 4.04 3.37 6.32
C PHE A 38 4.93 3.44 5.07
N PRO A 39 5.04 2.39 4.23
CA PRO A 39 5.90 2.45 3.04
C PRO A 39 5.44 3.54 2.07
N ILE A 40 4.14 3.84 2.01
CA ILE A 40 3.61 4.85 1.11
C ILE A 40 4.01 6.25 1.57
N MET A 41 3.86 6.52 2.87
CA MET A 41 4.33 7.76 3.49
C MET A 41 5.83 7.98 3.30
N MET A 42 6.64 6.94 3.49
CA MET A 42 8.08 7.04 3.27
C MET A 42 8.43 7.31 1.80
N GLN A 43 7.67 6.72 0.88
CA GLN A 43 7.82 6.94 -0.54
C GLN A 43 7.51 8.39 -0.94
N GLU A 44 6.46 9.00 -0.39
CA GLU A 44 6.13 10.43 -0.57
C GLU A 44 7.21 11.37 -0.03
N LEU A 45 7.72 11.09 1.18
CA LEU A 45 8.81 11.87 1.76
C LEU A 45 10.10 11.75 0.93
N CYS A 46 10.36 10.58 0.34
CA CYS A 46 11.46 10.44 -0.61
C CYS A 46 11.22 11.27 -1.88
N GLN A 47 9.99 11.31 -2.42
CA GLN A 47 9.68 12.16 -3.57
C GLN A 47 9.84 13.65 -3.27
N MET A 48 9.45 14.10 -2.08
CA MET A 48 9.73 15.47 -1.63
C MET A 48 11.24 15.77 -1.73
N MET A 49 12.09 14.85 -1.25
CA MET A 49 13.54 15.02 -1.38
C MET A 49 14.01 14.96 -2.84
N ILE A 50 13.44 14.10 -3.69
CA ILE A 50 13.76 14.07 -5.13
C ILE A 50 13.46 15.43 -5.77
N TRP A 51 12.31 16.04 -5.46
CA TRP A 51 11.92 17.34 -6.02
C TRP A 51 12.90 18.46 -5.66
N GLN A 52 13.58 18.39 -4.52
CA GLN A 52 14.64 19.33 -4.15
C GLN A 52 15.89 19.21 -5.04
N TYR A 53 16.15 18.03 -5.60
CA TYR A 53 17.32 17.71 -6.42
C TYR A 53 16.91 17.24 -7.83
N VAL A 54 15.74 17.64 -8.31
CA VAL A 54 15.18 17.07 -9.54
C VAL A 54 16.09 17.37 -10.73
N GLY A 55 16.42 16.35 -11.50
CA GLY A 55 17.21 16.52 -12.73
C GLY A 55 16.35 17.10 -13.84
N GLU A 56 16.98 17.77 -14.81
CA GLU A 56 16.29 18.19 -16.05
C GLU A 56 16.06 17.00 -17.01
N ASN A 57 16.84 15.93 -16.85
CA ASN A 57 16.82 14.76 -17.73
C ASN A 57 17.33 13.51 -16.97
N ALA A 58 17.31 12.36 -17.63
CA ALA A 58 17.70 11.07 -17.07
C ALA A 58 19.21 10.90 -16.82
N SER A 59 20.08 11.75 -17.40
CA SER A 59 21.53 11.54 -17.41
C SER A 59 22.31 12.47 -16.50
N THR A 60 21.74 13.62 -16.10
CA THR A 60 22.44 14.62 -15.27
C THR A 60 21.61 15.05 -14.07
N CYS A 61 22.05 14.68 -12.87
CA CYS A 61 21.50 15.13 -11.59
C CYS A 61 22.53 14.99 -10.46
N PRO A 62 22.33 15.67 -9.31
CA PRO A 62 23.09 15.43 -8.09
C PRO A 62 22.94 14.00 -7.57
N ALA A 63 23.91 13.53 -6.78
CA ALA A 63 23.89 12.16 -6.22
C ALA A 63 22.69 11.91 -5.28
N GLU A 64 22.17 12.98 -4.67
CA GLU A 64 20.98 12.97 -3.82
C GLU A 64 19.74 12.54 -4.59
N ASN A 65 19.56 13.01 -5.83
CA ASN A 65 18.44 12.58 -6.69
C ASN A 65 18.46 11.07 -6.89
N PHE A 66 19.64 10.54 -7.18
CA PHE A 66 19.83 9.10 -7.38
C PHE A 66 19.51 8.30 -6.11
N PHE A 67 20.01 8.76 -4.97
CA PHE A 67 19.75 8.13 -3.68
C PHE A 67 18.26 8.13 -3.33
N TRP A 68 17.60 9.29 -3.38
CA TRP A 68 16.19 9.43 -3.04
C TRP A 68 15.27 8.74 -4.06
N GLY A 69 15.64 8.75 -5.34
CA GLY A 69 14.96 8.00 -6.40
C GLY A 69 14.98 6.49 -6.15
N LYS A 70 16.13 5.96 -5.73
CA LYS A 70 16.26 4.55 -5.32
C LYS A 70 15.47 4.25 -4.05
N ALA A 71 15.54 5.11 -3.04
CA ALA A 71 14.81 4.96 -1.79
C ALA A 71 13.28 4.95 -2.01
N ALA A 72 12.76 5.90 -2.80
CA ALA A 72 11.35 5.96 -3.18
C ALA A 72 10.89 4.66 -3.85
N ASN A 73 11.67 4.13 -4.79
CA ASN A 73 11.36 2.86 -5.45
C ASN A 73 11.36 1.68 -4.47
N LEU A 74 12.30 1.60 -3.52
CA LEU A 74 12.28 0.53 -2.50
C LEU A 74 11.01 0.57 -1.68
N PHE A 75 10.60 1.76 -1.24
CA PHE A 75 9.39 1.90 -0.44
C PHE A 75 8.14 1.54 -1.26
N TYR A 76 8.04 1.99 -2.51
CA TYR A 76 7.00 1.55 -3.44
C TYR A 76 6.96 0.02 -3.57
N GLU A 77 8.09 -0.62 -3.85
CA GLU A 77 8.18 -2.08 -4.04
C GLU A 77 7.92 -2.88 -2.75
N SER A 78 8.05 -2.25 -1.59
CA SER A 78 7.75 -2.88 -0.30
C SER A 78 6.24 -2.91 0.02
N VAL A 79 5.40 -2.15 -0.68
CA VAL A 79 3.95 -2.06 -0.42
C VAL A 79 3.25 -3.43 -0.39
N PRO A 80 3.46 -4.35 -1.37
CA PRO A 80 2.87 -5.68 -1.32
C PRO A 80 3.28 -6.47 -0.08
N LEU A 81 4.54 -6.36 0.35
CA LEU A 81 5.02 -7.03 1.56
C LEU A 81 4.34 -6.46 2.80
N PHE A 82 4.23 -5.14 2.92
CA PHE A 82 3.53 -4.49 4.03
C PHE A 82 2.03 -4.77 4.05
N ALA A 83 1.39 -4.93 2.89
CA ALA A 83 0.00 -5.40 2.82
C ALA A 83 -0.15 -6.83 3.37
N ASN A 84 0.81 -7.72 3.08
CA ASN A 84 0.83 -9.06 3.64
C ASN A 84 1.12 -9.05 5.15
N ILE A 85 2.03 -8.20 5.62
CA ILE A 85 2.27 -8.01 7.06
C ILE A 85 1.00 -7.52 7.76
N ALA A 86 0.28 -6.56 7.18
CA ALA A 86 -1.00 -6.08 7.70
C ALA A 86 -2.05 -7.20 7.74
N ALA A 87 -2.12 -8.03 6.69
CA ALA A 87 -3.00 -9.21 6.67
C ALA A 87 -2.60 -10.26 7.74
N TRP A 88 -1.31 -10.47 7.97
CA TRP A 88 -0.81 -11.34 9.05
C TRP A 88 -1.17 -10.80 10.43
N GLN A 89 -0.97 -9.50 10.68
CA GLN A 89 -1.32 -8.86 11.95
C GLN A 89 -2.80 -9.08 12.27
N TRP A 90 -3.66 -8.97 11.25
CA TRP A 90 -5.07 -9.26 11.39
C TRP A 90 -5.35 -10.74 11.66
N LEU A 91 -4.77 -11.64 10.85
CA LEU A 91 -5.04 -13.07 10.94
C LEU A 91 -4.54 -13.65 12.27
N TRP A 92 -3.43 -13.13 12.79
CA TRP A 92 -2.86 -13.54 14.09
C TRP A 92 -3.86 -13.40 15.24
N TRP A 93 -4.78 -12.43 15.18
CA TRP A 93 -5.83 -12.25 16.19
C TRP A 93 -7.00 -13.22 16.05
N LYS A 94 -7.16 -13.79 14.86
CA LYS A 94 -8.26 -14.70 14.53
C LYS A 94 -7.83 -16.15 14.43
N LEU A 95 -6.55 -16.46 14.65
CA LEU A 95 -5.95 -17.76 14.32
C LEU A 95 -6.88 -18.90 14.76
N PRO A 96 -7.54 -19.58 13.82
CA PRO A 96 -8.28 -20.78 14.16
C PRO A 96 -7.27 -21.86 14.54
N ASP A 97 -7.67 -22.81 15.38
CA ASP A 97 -6.86 -23.97 15.76
C ASP A 97 -6.44 -24.86 14.55
N LYS A 98 -6.89 -24.54 13.34
CA LYS A 98 -6.69 -25.31 12.11
C LYS A 98 -6.15 -24.45 10.98
N TRP A 99 -5.22 -25.01 10.23
CA TRP A 99 -4.65 -24.38 9.05
C TRP A 99 -5.69 -24.27 7.93
N THR A 100 -6.16 -23.07 7.64
CA THR A 100 -7.11 -22.80 6.56
C THR A 100 -6.40 -22.55 5.23
N TRP A 101 -7.16 -22.55 4.14
CA TRP A 101 -6.65 -22.16 2.82
C TRP A 101 -6.05 -20.74 2.84
N ASP A 102 -6.64 -19.82 3.62
CA ASP A 102 -6.18 -18.42 3.73
C ASP A 102 -4.75 -18.32 4.29
N ILE A 103 -4.39 -19.17 5.26
CA ILE A 103 -3.03 -19.22 5.80
C ILE A 103 -2.04 -19.66 4.71
N HIS A 104 -2.38 -20.67 3.92
CA HIS A 104 -1.51 -21.14 2.84
C HIS A 104 -1.35 -20.09 1.74
N LEU A 105 -2.44 -19.42 1.35
CA LEU A 105 -2.39 -18.30 0.42
C LEU A 105 -1.50 -17.18 0.96
N LEU A 106 -1.67 -16.81 2.23
CA LEU A 106 -0.93 -15.71 2.85
C LEU A 106 0.58 -16.03 2.95
N ILE A 107 0.94 -17.28 3.26
CA ILE A 107 2.35 -17.73 3.23
C ILE A 107 2.91 -17.62 1.81
N ALA A 108 2.22 -18.21 0.82
CA ALA A 108 2.69 -18.21 -0.56
C ALA A 108 2.84 -16.78 -1.12
N SER A 109 1.88 -15.90 -0.84
CA SER A 109 1.92 -14.50 -1.26
C SER A 109 2.98 -13.69 -0.52
N THR A 110 3.21 -13.94 0.78
CA THR A 110 4.30 -13.30 1.53
C THR A 110 5.66 -13.69 0.98
N VAL A 111 5.89 -14.98 0.70
CA VAL A 111 7.13 -15.47 0.09
C VAL A 111 7.35 -14.84 -1.28
N LEU A 112 6.29 -14.77 -2.10
CA LEU A 112 6.36 -14.13 -3.42
C LEU A 112 6.67 -12.63 -3.33
N ALA A 113 5.99 -11.89 -2.44
CA ALA A 113 6.22 -10.46 -2.22
C ALA A 113 7.65 -10.19 -1.76
N PHE A 114 8.16 -10.99 -0.81
CA PHE A 114 9.52 -10.85 -0.30
C PHE A 114 10.56 -11.16 -1.39
N ALA A 115 10.40 -12.27 -2.12
CA ALA A 115 11.30 -12.62 -3.21
C ALA A 115 11.31 -11.54 -4.31
N GLY A 116 10.13 -11.03 -4.68
CA GLY A 116 9.98 -9.93 -5.64
C GLY A 116 10.67 -8.65 -5.18
N TYR A 117 10.46 -8.25 -3.91
CA TYR A 117 11.12 -7.11 -3.30
C TYR A 117 12.64 -7.25 -3.33
N VAL A 118 13.20 -8.39 -2.89
CA VAL A 118 14.64 -8.64 -2.90
C VAL A 118 15.20 -8.62 -4.31
N LEU A 119 14.52 -9.25 -5.27
CA LEU A 119 14.94 -9.27 -6.68
C LEU A 119 14.96 -7.86 -7.27
N SER A 120 13.90 -7.07 -7.05
CA SER A 120 13.79 -5.73 -7.59
C SER A 120 14.77 -4.76 -6.95
N ALA A 121 14.92 -4.80 -5.62
CA ALA A 121 15.95 -4.07 -4.90
C ALA A 121 17.35 -4.42 -5.43
N THR A 122 17.66 -5.72 -5.60
CA THR A 122 18.96 -6.15 -6.11
C THR A 122 19.20 -5.62 -7.53
N ASN A 123 18.20 -5.76 -8.41
CA ASN A 123 18.28 -5.30 -9.79
C ASN A 123 18.52 -3.78 -9.87
N ARG A 124 17.80 -2.98 -9.08
CA ARG A 124 17.94 -1.51 -9.09
C ARG A 124 19.24 -1.02 -8.45
N PHE A 125 19.73 -1.68 -7.42
CA PHE A 125 20.93 -1.22 -6.72
C PHE A 125 22.22 -1.66 -7.38
N TYR A 126 22.24 -2.85 -7.99
CA TYR A 126 23.48 -3.49 -8.43
C TYR A 126 23.54 -3.81 -9.93
N VAL A 127 22.41 -3.88 -10.64
CA VAL A 127 22.38 -4.29 -12.06
C VAL A 127 22.11 -3.10 -12.98
N LEU A 128 21.10 -2.29 -12.67
CA LEU A 128 20.72 -1.16 -13.51
C LEU A 128 21.73 -0.01 -13.39
N PRO A 129 22.05 0.67 -14.51
CA PRO A 129 22.92 1.82 -14.48
C PRO A 129 22.29 2.96 -13.66
N PRO A 130 23.12 3.84 -13.07
CA PRO A 130 22.63 5.07 -12.51
C PRO A 130 21.91 5.91 -13.57
N ALA A 131 20.75 6.43 -13.21
CA ALA A 131 19.97 7.38 -13.97
C ALA A 131 19.37 8.40 -12.99
N CYS A 132 18.65 9.39 -13.49
CA CYS A 132 18.04 10.42 -12.69
C CYS A 132 16.53 10.33 -12.77
N THR A 133 15.87 10.73 -11.69
CA THR A 133 14.43 11.02 -11.71
C THR A 133 14.23 12.47 -12.13
N PHE A 134 13.36 12.70 -13.11
CA PHE A 134 13.11 14.00 -13.72
C PHE A 134 11.61 14.17 -14.03
N PRO A 135 11.10 15.40 -14.23
CA PRO A 135 9.69 15.62 -14.56
C PRO A 135 9.40 15.19 -16.00
N GLY A 136 8.33 14.44 -16.21
CA GLY A 136 7.79 14.14 -17.52
C GLY A 136 6.94 15.27 -18.09
N PRO A 137 6.43 15.10 -19.33
CA PRO A 137 5.60 16.10 -20.02
C PRO A 137 4.37 16.56 -19.23
N CYS A 138 3.78 15.68 -18.41
CA CYS A 138 2.63 16.01 -17.57
C CYS A 138 3.00 16.50 -16.16
N GLY A 139 4.29 16.80 -15.93
CA GLY A 139 4.82 17.32 -14.67
C GLY A 139 5.00 16.25 -13.58
N HIS A 140 4.76 14.99 -13.90
CA HIS A 140 4.91 13.87 -12.98
C HIS A 140 6.34 13.33 -12.99
N LEU A 141 6.82 12.77 -11.87
CA LEU A 141 8.17 12.22 -11.84
C LEU A 141 8.26 10.96 -12.71
N LEU A 142 9.18 10.99 -13.67
CA LEU A 142 9.62 9.82 -14.40
C LEU A 142 10.68 9.12 -13.57
N PHE A 143 10.27 8.02 -12.95
CA PHE A 143 11.20 7.08 -12.38
C PHE A 143 11.88 6.32 -13.52
N PHE A 144 13.21 6.23 -13.45
CA PHE A 144 14.13 5.43 -14.28
C PHE A 144 13.44 4.42 -15.20
N PRO A 145 13.77 4.39 -16.51
CA PRO A 145 13.09 3.54 -17.47
C PRO A 145 13.04 2.08 -16.98
N GLN A 146 11.82 1.53 -16.87
CA GLN A 146 11.61 0.10 -16.60
C GLN A 146 11.90 -0.75 -17.84
N GLU A 147 12.95 -0.43 -18.60
CA GLU A 147 13.22 -0.98 -19.94
C GLU A 147 13.57 -2.48 -19.95
N ASN A 148 13.67 -3.13 -18.78
CA ASN A 148 13.78 -4.57 -18.74
C ASN A 148 12.39 -5.22 -18.96
N ALA A 149 12.12 -5.61 -20.21
CA ALA A 149 10.93 -6.35 -20.65
C ALA A 149 10.59 -7.62 -19.83
N ILE A 150 11.54 -8.13 -19.02
CA ILE A 150 11.36 -9.27 -18.11
C ILE A 150 10.88 -8.81 -16.72
N VAL A 151 11.30 -7.64 -16.25
CA VAL A 151 11.01 -7.13 -14.91
C VAL A 151 9.59 -6.58 -14.84
N VAL A 152 9.05 -6.02 -15.93
CA VAL A 152 7.69 -5.46 -15.96
C VAL A 152 6.59 -6.54 -15.77
N PRO A 153 6.59 -7.68 -16.49
CA PRO A 153 5.57 -8.72 -16.29
C PRO A 153 5.71 -9.44 -14.95
N LEU A 154 6.95 -9.70 -14.52
CA LEU A 154 7.21 -10.27 -13.19
C LEU A 154 6.81 -9.28 -12.08
N GLY A 155 7.05 -7.98 -12.32
CA GLY A 155 6.56 -6.83 -11.57
C GLY A 155 5.08 -6.90 -11.29
N GLY A 156 4.29 -7.03 -12.35
CA GLY A 156 2.84 -7.22 -12.23
C GLY A 156 2.47 -8.41 -11.35
N ILE A 157 3.18 -9.54 -11.47
CA ILE A 157 2.86 -10.75 -10.70
C ILE A 157 3.22 -10.60 -9.22
N TYR A 158 4.47 -10.24 -8.89
CA TYR A 158 4.89 -10.15 -7.48
C TYR A 158 4.31 -8.93 -6.76
N TYR A 159 3.81 -7.93 -7.49
CA TYR A 159 3.17 -6.76 -6.91
C TYR A 159 1.66 -6.96 -6.77
N MET A 160 0.96 -7.33 -7.85
CA MET A 160 -0.50 -7.42 -7.85
C MET A 160 -1.00 -8.68 -7.16
N PHE A 161 -0.34 -9.83 -7.30
CA PHE A 161 -0.83 -11.06 -6.67
C PHE A 161 -0.80 -10.96 -5.14
N PRO A 162 0.27 -10.49 -4.48
CA PRO A 162 0.26 -10.39 -3.02
C PRO A 162 -0.68 -9.30 -2.49
N LEU A 163 -0.90 -8.22 -3.24
CA LEU A 163 -1.93 -7.22 -2.90
C LEU A 163 -3.34 -7.80 -3.02
N PHE A 164 -3.61 -8.53 -4.10
CA PHE A 164 -4.87 -9.24 -4.27
C PHE A 164 -5.08 -10.28 -3.18
N ALA A 165 -4.06 -11.09 -2.88
CA ALA A 165 -4.08 -12.09 -1.83
C ALA A 165 -4.41 -11.46 -0.47
N ALA A 166 -3.72 -10.38 -0.10
CA ALA A 166 -4.03 -9.60 1.10
C ALA A 166 -5.47 -9.07 1.08
N GLY A 167 -5.97 -8.61 -0.07
CA GLY A 167 -7.34 -8.13 -0.25
C GLY A 167 -8.44 -9.18 -0.10
N VAL A 168 -8.18 -10.44 -0.45
CA VAL A 168 -9.17 -11.54 -0.41
C VAL A 168 -9.13 -12.37 0.87
N ILE A 169 -8.05 -12.28 1.65
CA ILE A 169 -7.97 -12.90 2.97
C ILE A 169 -9.00 -12.24 3.89
N ASP A 170 -9.73 -13.06 4.66
CA ASP A 170 -10.90 -12.75 5.50
C ASP A 170 -10.66 -11.63 6.56
N ALA A 171 -10.52 -10.39 6.10
CA ALA A 171 -10.44 -9.13 6.83
C ALA A 171 -11.81 -8.52 7.22
N GLY A 172 -12.42 -9.06 8.28
CA GLY A 172 -13.47 -8.40 9.07
C GLY A 172 -14.41 -9.33 9.83
N ASP A 173 -15.17 -8.79 10.78
CA ASP A 173 -15.89 -9.41 11.91
C ASP A 173 -17.03 -10.44 11.64
N GLY A 174 -17.06 -11.09 10.48
CA GLY A 174 -18.08 -12.11 10.16
C GLY A 174 -19.42 -11.54 9.69
N ARG A 175 -19.68 -10.24 9.77
CA ARG A 175 -20.86 -9.60 9.18
C ARG A 175 -20.43 -8.91 7.87
N LEU A 176 -20.89 -9.47 6.73
CA LEU A 176 -20.29 -9.42 5.38
C LEU A 176 -19.07 -10.33 5.15
N ARG A 177 -18.91 -11.41 5.94
CA ARG A 177 -17.82 -12.40 5.82
C ARG A 177 -16.43 -11.79 5.75
N GLY A 178 -16.20 -10.76 6.57
CA GLY A 178 -14.88 -10.18 6.75
C GLY A 178 -14.17 -9.72 5.49
N ARG A 179 -14.80 -8.85 4.70
CA ARG A 179 -14.17 -8.29 3.50
C ARG A 179 -14.05 -6.77 3.54
N TRP A 180 -14.28 -6.12 4.68
CA TRP A 180 -14.50 -4.68 4.70
C TRP A 180 -13.22 -3.85 4.82
N GLY A 181 -12.29 -4.24 5.70
CA GLY A 181 -11.04 -3.49 5.91
C GLY A 181 -10.13 -3.52 4.68
N LEU A 182 -9.87 -4.71 4.14
CA LEU A 182 -8.99 -4.91 2.98
C LEU A 182 -9.75 -4.91 1.64
N GLY A 183 -11.05 -5.18 1.62
CA GLY A 183 -11.87 -5.00 0.42
C GLY A 183 -12.08 -3.52 0.07
N GLY A 184 -12.05 -2.62 1.05
CA GLY A 184 -11.91 -1.17 0.81
C GLY A 184 -10.63 -0.85 0.06
N VAL A 185 -9.49 -1.42 0.47
CA VAL A 185 -8.19 -1.27 -0.22
C VAL A 185 -8.23 -1.86 -1.63
N ALA A 186 -8.90 -3.00 -1.83
CA ALA A 186 -9.07 -3.62 -3.15
C ALA A 186 -9.97 -2.79 -4.08
N VAL A 187 -11.08 -2.24 -3.56
CA VAL A 187 -11.97 -1.32 -4.29
C VAL A 187 -11.25 -0.02 -4.62
N LEU A 188 -10.44 0.52 -3.70
CA LEU A 188 -9.62 1.70 -3.95
C LEU A 188 -8.52 1.44 -4.97
N GLY A 189 -7.89 0.27 -4.94
CA GLY A 189 -6.93 -0.16 -5.97
C GLY A 189 -7.59 -0.30 -7.35
N VAL A 190 -8.81 -0.86 -7.41
CA VAL A 190 -9.57 -0.95 -8.68
C VAL A 190 -9.96 0.43 -9.19
N ILE A 191 -10.50 1.31 -8.33
CA ILE A 191 -10.86 2.69 -8.70
C ILE A 191 -9.62 3.46 -9.16
N GLU A 192 -8.47 3.26 -8.52
CA GLU A 192 -7.20 3.85 -8.95
C GLU A 192 -6.77 3.30 -10.32
N THR A 193 -6.75 1.99 -10.51
CA THR A 193 -6.36 1.40 -11.80
C THR A 193 -7.27 1.91 -12.91
N PHE A 194 -8.58 2.05 -12.64
CA PHE A 194 -9.49 2.69 -13.59
C PHE A 194 -9.18 4.19 -13.79
N THR A 195 -8.91 4.95 -12.74
CA THR A 195 -8.61 6.40 -12.82
C THR A 195 -7.31 6.65 -13.56
N ALA A 196 -6.28 5.86 -13.30
CA ALA A 196 -4.97 5.96 -13.90
C ALA A 196 -4.97 5.42 -15.33
N VAL A 197 -5.74 4.37 -15.64
CA VAL A 197 -6.04 4.00 -17.04
C VAL A 197 -6.78 5.15 -17.73
N LEU A 198 -7.79 5.78 -17.13
CA LEU A 198 -8.47 6.92 -17.76
C LEU A 198 -7.56 8.15 -17.95
N TYR A 199 -6.57 8.34 -17.06
CA TYR A 199 -5.64 9.46 -17.09
C TYR A 199 -4.47 9.26 -18.09
N PHE A 200 -3.91 8.04 -18.15
CA PHE A 200 -2.72 7.72 -18.97
C PHE A 200 -3.02 6.97 -20.27
N ASN A 201 -4.24 6.47 -20.47
CA ASN A 201 -4.57 5.76 -21.69
C ASN A 201 -4.75 6.75 -22.85
N ASN A 202 -3.67 6.92 -23.60
CA ASN A 202 -3.57 7.60 -24.89
C ASN A 202 -4.60 7.09 -25.94
N GLN A 203 -5.36 6.02 -25.68
CA GLN A 203 -6.42 5.53 -26.59
C GLN A 203 -7.77 6.23 -26.43
N MET A 204 -8.03 6.93 -25.34
CA MET A 204 -9.11 7.91 -25.26
C MET A 204 -8.47 9.28 -25.19
N PRO A 205 -8.23 9.97 -26.33
CA PRO A 205 -7.84 11.36 -26.31
C PRO A 205 -9.00 12.14 -25.70
N SER A 206 -8.98 12.29 -24.37
CA SER A 206 -9.88 13.20 -23.70
C SER A 206 -9.53 14.59 -24.24
N PHE A 207 -10.55 15.36 -24.56
CA PHE A 207 -10.44 16.73 -25.09
C PHE A 207 -9.56 17.68 -24.23
N LEU A 208 -9.18 17.24 -23.02
CA LEU A 208 -8.46 18.01 -22.01
C LEU A 208 -6.93 17.86 -22.07
N TYR A 209 -6.37 16.82 -22.69
CA TYR A 209 -4.91 16.61 -22.75
C TYR A 209 -4.42 16.54 -24.19
N ARG A 210 -3.94 17.68 -24.72
CA ARG A 210 -3.35 17.80 -26.07
C ARG A 210 -1.90 17.32 -26.14
N GLU A 211 -1.23 17.18 -24.99
CA GLU A 211 0.12 16.62 -24.89
C GLU A 211 0.01 15.24 -24.25
N THR A 212 0.44 14.21 -24.96
CA THR A 212 0.39 12.81 -24.51
C THR A 212 1.33 12.65 -23.32
N CYS A 213 0.81 12.40 -22.11
CA CYS A 213 1.64 12.05 -20.95
C CYS A 213 2.49 10.83 -21.29
N ASN A 214 3.71 10.78 -20.74
CA ASN A 214 4.52 9.58 -20.84
C ASN A 214 3.86 8.49 -19.97
N PRO A 215 3.57 7.27 -20.49
CA PRO A 215 3.01 6.19 -19.68
C PRO A 215 3.81 5.87 -18.41
N ASP A 216 5.12 6.11 -18.40
CA ASP A 216 5.96 5.90 -17.23
C ASP A 216 5.70 6.91 -16.09
N GLU A 217 5.04 8.04 -16.36
CA GLU A 217 4.58 8.98 -15.33
C GLU A 217 3.51 8.34 -14.42
N PHE A 218 2.88 7.24 -14.84
CA PHE A 218 1.92 6.44 -14.07
C PHE A 218 2.48 6.05 -12.69
N TYR A 219 3.74 5.63 -12.62
CA TYR A 219 4.33 5.15 -11.37
C TYR A 219 4.39 6.23 -10.28
N SER A 220 4.37 7.51 -10.65
CA SER A 220 4.31 8.63 -9.69
C SER A 220 2.89 8.98 -9.24
N THR A 221 1.85 8.51 -9.94
CA THR A 221 0.44 8.77 -9.57
C THR A 221 -0.10 7.86 -8.49
N TRP A 222 0.67 6.84 -8.10
CA TRP A 222 0.37 5.95 -6.99
C TRP A 222 0.00 6.69 -5.69
N CYS A 223 0.53 7.90 -5.50
CA CYS A 223 0.20 8.75 -4.36
C CYS A 223 -1.28 9.12 -4.23
N TRP A 224 -2.05 9.04 -5.31
CA TRP A 224 -3.50 9.24 -5.24
C TRP A 224 -4.16 8.07 -4.50
N GLN A 225 -3.69 6.85 -4.74
CA GLN A 225 -4.15 5.67 -4.02
C GLN A 225 -3.89 5.79 -2.52
N ALA A 226 -2.70 6.26 -2.15
CA ALA A 226 -2.28 6.49 -0.77
C ALA A 226 -3.28 7.37 -0.01
N TYR A 227 -3.64 8.50 -0.61
CA TYR A 227 -4.56 9.45 -0.04
C TYR A 227 -5.96 8.88 0.14
N PHE A 228 -6.47 8.14 -0.85
CA PHE A 228 -7.77 7.48 -0.70
C PHE A 228 -7.75 6.39 0.38
N ILE A 229 -6.65 5.63 0.50
CA ILE A 229 -6.48 4.64 1.58
C ILE A 229 -6.45 5.36 2.93
N ALA A 230 -5.76 6.49 3.05
CA ALA A 230 -5.71 7.29 4.28
C ALA A 230 -7.10 7.82 4.67
N ILE A 231 -7.85 8.40 3.73
CA ILE A 231 -9.24 8.85 3.98
C ILE A 231 -10.11 7.66 4.41
N TRP A 232 -10.03 6.55 3.69
CA TRP A 232 -10.79 5.35 4.00
C TRP A 232 -10.45 4.86 5.41
N ALA A 233 -9.17 4.76 5.76
CA ALA A 233 -8.73 4.32 7.08
C ALA A 233 -9.27 5.22 8.20
N LEU A 234 -9.31 6.53 7.99
CA LEU A 234 -9.89 7.47 8.95
C LEU A 234 -11.41 7.29 9.08
N LEU A 235 -12.10 7.06 7.97
CA LEU A 235 -13.56 7.01 7.90
C LEU A 235 -14.16 5.62 8.08
N GLU A 236 -13.39 4.53 8.00
CA GLU A 236 -13.93 3.16 7.88
C GLU A 236 -14.93 2.83 8.99
N VAL A 237 -14.61 3.17 10.24
CA VAL A 237 -15.44 2.93 11.41
C VAL A 237 -16.74 3.72 11.33
N TRP A 238 -16.65 4.99 10.91
CA TRP A 238 -17.82 5.85 10.79
C TRP A 238 -18.73 5.39 9.65
N ILE A 239 -18.15 5.06 8.48
CA ILE A 239 -18.89 4.55 7.32
C ILE A 239 -19.57 3.23 7.71
N TYR A 240 -18.85 2.30 8.35
CA TYR A 240 -19.41 1.03 8.75
C TYR A 240 -20.59 1.19 9.71
N ARG A 241 -20.45 2.01 10.76
CA ARG A 241 -21.56 2.31 11.68
C ARG A 241 -22.72 3.01 11.00
N LYS A 242 -22.49 3.86 10.00
CA LYS A 242 -23.57 4.61 9.36
C LYS A 242 -24.30 3.81 8.29
N VAL A 243 -23.59 2.99 7.54
CA VAL A 243 -24.07 2.38 6.30
C VAL A 243 -24.29 0.88 6.44
N VAL A 244 -23.45 0.18 7.22
CA VAL A 244 -23.45 -1.29 7.29
C VAL A 244 -24.19 -1.79 8.53
N ASP A 245 -23.77 -1.40 9.73
CA ASP A 245 -24.38 -1.83 10.99
C ASP A 245 -24.34 -0.70 12.04
N PRO A 246 -25.46 0.04 12.21
CA PRO A 246 -25.59 1.10 13.23
C PRO A 246 -25.40 0.66 14.67
N ASN A 247 -25.58 -0.63 14.94
CA ASN A 247 -25.42 -1.18 16.27
C ASN A 247 -24.02 -1.77 16.47
N TRP A 248 -23.14 -1.69 15.46
CA TRP A 248 -21.80 -2.21 15.56
C TRP A 248 -20.97 -1.45 16.60
N GLN A 249 -20.56 -2.18 17.63
CA GLN A 249 -19.59 -1.72 18.59
C GLN A 249 -18.21 -2.11 18.08
N VAL A 250 -17.34 -1.11 17.97
CA VAL A 250 -15.95 -1.31 17.59
C VAL A 250 -15.33 -2.16 18.70
N PRO A 251 -14.71 -3.31 18.39
CA PRO A 251 -14.00 -4.09 19.37
C PRO A 251 -13.05 -3.18 20.16
N GLY A 252 -13.09 -3.26 21.48
CA GLY A 252 -12.23 -2.42 22.34
C GLY A 252 -10.75 -2.59 21.96
N PRO A 253 -9.88 -1.63 22.35
CA PRO A 253 -8.44 -1.79 22.16
C PRO A 253 -8.04 -3.14 22.78
N MET A 254 -7.38 -4.00 21.99
CA MET A 254 -6.96 -5.32 22.46
C MET A 254 -6.23 -5.15 23.79
N SER A 255 -6.84 -5.63 24.87
CA SER A 255 -6.10 -5.88 26.08
C SER A 255 -5.05 -6.92 25.70
N SER A 256 -3.81 -6.72 26.12
CA SER A 256 -2.72 -7.69 25.95
C SER A 256 -2.93 -8.99 26.73
N GLY A 257 -4.17 -9.26 27.17
CA GLY A 257 -4.55 -10.51 27.80
C GLY A 257 -4.52 -11.60 26.76
N LEU A 258 -3.50 -12.45 26.85
CA LEU A 258 -3.64 -13.84 26.43
C LEU A 258 -5.03 -14.34 26.87
N PRO A 259 -5.76 -15.09 26.03
CA PRO A 259 -7.00 -15.70 26.50
C PRO A 259 -6.67 -16.46 27.78
N ASP A 260 -7.28 -16.07 28.89
CA ASP A 260 -7.16 -16.77 30.16
C ASP A 260 -7.63 -18.20 29.92
N SER A 261 -6.67 -19.10 29.67
CA SER A 261 -6.88 -20.51 29.42
C SER A 261 -7.37 -21.28 30.65
N GLU A 262 -7.78 -20.56 31.69
CA GLU A 262 -8.23 -21.10 32.97
C GLU A 262 -9.77 -21.18 33.11
N GLY A 263 -10.54 -20.57 32.18
CA GLY A 263 -12.00 -20.49 32.32
C GLY A 263 -12.80 -21.76 31.98
N GLU A 264 -12.26 -22.70 31.21
CA GLU A 264 -13.04 -23.81 30.63
C GLU A 264 -12.78 -25.19 31.26
N ARG A 265 -12.04 -25.27 32.37
CA ARG A 265 -11.79 -26.55 33.08
C ARG A 265 -12.68 -26.83 34.29
N SER A 266 -13.58 -25.94 34.71
CA SER A 266 -14.27 -26.09 36.00
C SER A 266 -15.71 -26.63 35.96
N SER A 267 -16.25 -27.12 34.84
CA SER A 267 -17.65 -27.63 34.80
C SER A 267 -17.80 -29.11 34.45
N LEU A 268 -16.71 -29.88 34.41
CA LEU A 268 -16.74 -31.34 34.18
C LEU A 268 -16.30 -32.15 35.41
N THR A 269 -16.74 -31.76 36.60
CA THR A 269 -16.75 -32.67 37.76
C THR A 269 -17.84 -32.24 38.74
N ALA A 270 -19.01 -32.86 38.64
CA ALA A 270 -19.85 -33.11 39.81
C ALA A 270 -20.58 -34.47 39.62
N PRO A 271 -20.68 -35.27 40.69
CA PRO A 271 -20.93 -36.72 40.67
C PRO A 271 -22.36 -37.14 40.33
#